data_AF-A0A1Y3BIE7-F1
#
_entry.id   AF-A0A1Y3BIE7-F1
#
_cell.length_a   1.000
_cell.length_b   1.000
_cell.length_c   1.000
_cell.angle_alpha   90.00
_cell.angle_beta   90.00
_cell.angle_gamma   90.00
#
_symmetry.space_group_name_H-M   'P 1'
#
loop_
_entity.id
_entity.type
_entity.pdbx_description
1 polymer ?
#
loop_
_entity_poly.entity_id
_entity_poly.type
_entity_poly.pdbx_seq_one_letter_code
_entity_poly.pdbx_strand_id
1 'polypeptide(L)'
;MIVGETTTTTDSDIEDNHRICDDFTHFGDNESNKLNIMAVGLTRHHMIVVTDDFYVFEVGRNKMQTSIHNLYLDAKPLPLSEKYPELSGNHRFRQIKSDIYNAFIVIDDDGSWLCFTTKPDSPYNGINFNMEKSTISEGWSFTAPWKEVLISTTEPCNFYAIRRHEGQFQICTYQCSKSTIKESKKIQNKDDYRSICYSDESDDKMIFIYPDGRHCKNPVQWPILKGFVADGKFYLFGKNFIYTFDENAYDHSSTREPYPVRSETYDSFFICPGKIPRQKSTSSWVTFNRLTLIMMMAIIIIGFIILVALLIVKSIAIQRRRRRGHQLSYRTIRSTDM
;
A
#
# COMPACT_ATOMS: atom_id res chain seq x y z
N MET A 1 37.66 21.19 -23.16
CA MET A 1 36.45 21.10 -24.01
C MET A 1 35.73 19.85 -23.56
N ILE A 2 34.69 20.00 -22.75
CA ILE A 2 33.94 18.89 -22.13
C ILE A 2 32.92 18.46 -23.18
N VAL A 3 33.10 17.26 -23.73
CA VAL A 3 32.10 16.62 -24.58
C VAL A 3 31.13 15.92 -23.63
N GLY A 4 29.97 16.54 -23.44
CA GLY A 4 28.84 15.90 -22.76
C GLY A 4 28.19 14.91 -23.69
N GLU A 5 28.26 13.62 -23.36
CA GLU A 5 27.41 12.60 -23.96
C GLU A 5 25.96 12.85 -23.55
N THR A 6 25.17 13.29 -24.51
CA THR A 6 23.71 13.31 -24.43
C THR A 6 23.25 11.92 -24.86
N THR A 7 22.93 11.07 -23.88
CA THR A 7 22.27 9.79 -24.11
C THR A 7 20.87 10.06 -24.67
N THR A 8 20.72 9.77 -25.96
CA THR A 8 19.44 9.82 -26.66
C THR A 8 18.64 8.58 -26.28
N THR A 9 17.58 8.78 -25.50
CA THR A 9 16.60 7.73 -25.16
C THR A 9 15.68 7.54 -26.37
N THR A 10 15.49 6.32 -26.85
CA THR A 10 14.64 6.04 -28.02
C THR A 10 13.16 5.91 -27.63
N ASP A 11 12.22 6.26 -28.51
CA ASP A 11 10.78 6.21 -28.21
C ASP A 11 10.28 4.80 -27.82
N SER A 12 10.90 3.73 -28.34
CA SER A 12 10.61 2.35 -27.96
C SER A 12 10.98 2.03 -26.51
N ASP A 13 12.05 2.65 -26.00
CA ASP A 13 12.48 2.48 -24.61
C ASP A 13 11.51 3.14 -23.62
N ILE A 14 10.81 4.19 -24.05
CA ILE A 14 9.80 4.89 -23.25
C ILE A 14 8.51 4.05 -23.21
N GLU A 15 8.15 3.40 -24.31
CA GLU A 15 6.94 2.58 -24.43
C GLU A 15 7.02 1.29 -23.58
N ASP A 16 8.16 0.58 -23.58
CA ASP A 16 8.36 -0.62 -22.75
C ASP A 16 8.42 -0.29 -21.24
N ASN A 17 9.01 0.85 -20.86
CA ASN A 17 9.04 1.32 -19.47
C ASN A 17 7.64 1.61 -18.92
N HIS A 18 6.82 2.30 -19.74
CA HIS A 18 5.43 2.53 -19.37
C HIS A 18 4.68 1.22 -19.23
N ARG A 19 4.89 0.24 -20.12
CA ARG A 19 4.17 -1.05 -20.02
C ARG A 19 4.47 -1.80 -18.73
N ILE A 20 5.74 -1.94 -18.33
CA ILE A 20 6.12 -2.69 -17.13
C ILE A 20 5.64 -1.99 -15.86
N CYS A 21 5.74 -0.65 -15.80
CA CYS A 21 5.23 0.11 -14.67
C CYS A 21 3.69 0.10 -14.63
N ASP A 22 3.05 0.10 -15.80
CA ASP A 22 1.60 0.02 -15.94
C ASP A 22 1.03 -1.30 -15.44
N ASP A 23 1.74 -2.41 -15.67
CA ASP A 23 1.38 -3.73 -15.14
C ASP A 23 1.29 -3.73 -13.61
N PHE A 24 2.14 -2.96 -12.92
CA PHE A 24 2.01 -2.78 -11.48
C PHE A 24 0.76 -1.99 -11.12
N THR A 25 0.51 -0.88 -11.81
CA THR A 25 -0.59 0.04 -11.44
C THR A 25 -1.99 -0.56 -11.64
N HIS A 26 -2.15 -1.52 -12.56
CA HIS A 26 -3.46 -2.15 -12.85
C HIS A 26 -3.62 -3.55 -12.24
N PHE A 27 -2.69 -3.97 -11.38
CA PHE A 27 -2.83 -5.24 -10.69
C PHE A 27 -3.99 -5.18 -9.68
N GLY A 28 -4.84 -6.22 -9.69
CA GLY A 28 -6.05 -6.31 -8.85
C GLY A 28 -7.33 -5.78 -9.50
N ASP A 29 -7.25 -5.07 -10.64
CA ASP A 29 -8.44 -4.55 -11.34
C ASP A 29 -9.18 -5.63 -12.16
N ASN A 30 -8.49 -6.73 -12.51
CA ASN A 30 -9.04 -7.86 -13.26
C ASN A 30 -8.62 -9.21 -12.65
N GLU A 31 -9.54 -10.19 -12.61
CA GLU A 31 -9.33 -11.52 -12.02
C GLU A 31 -8.20 -12.35 -12.67
N SER A 32 -7.80 -12.01 -13.90
CA SER A 32 -6.75 -12.70 -14.66
C SER A 32 -5.33 -12.22 -14.39
N ASN A 33 -5.15 -11.08 -13.70
CA ASN A 33 -3.83 -10.48 -13.56
C ASN A 33 -3.02 -11.22 -12.49
N LYS A 34 -1.76 -11.56 -12.83
CA LYS A 34 -0.76 -12.08 -11.88
C LYS A 34 0.13 -10.91 -11.44
N LEU A 35 0.47 -10.85 -10.15
CA LEU A 35 1.34 -9.81 -9.63
C LEU A 35 2.72 -10.01 -10.28
N ASN A 36 3.15 -9.10 -11.16
CA ASN A 36 4.43 -9.20 -11.86
C ASN A 36 5.61 -8.77 -10.95
N ILE A 37 5.63 -9.18 -9.68
CA ILE A 37 6.69 -8.83 -8.72
C ILE A 37 7.27 -10.12 -8.15
N MET A 38 8.51 -10.41 -8.54
CA MET A 38 9.28 -11.54 -8.03
C MET A 38 9.93 -11.19 -6.70
N ALA A 39 10.58 -10.03 -6.59
CA ALA A 39 11.23 -9.55 -5.36
C ALA A 39 11.04 -8.04 -5.20
N VAL A 40 10.87 -7.59 -3.97
CA VAL A 40 10.79 -6.17 -3.64
C VAL A 40 11.40 -5.95 -2.26
N GLY A 41 12.15 -4.86 -2.09
CA GLY A 41 12.70 -4.51 -0.78
C GLY A 41 13.76 -3.44 -0.85
N LEU A 42 14.20 -3.02 0.34
CA LEU A 42 15.28 -2.07 0.50
C LEU A 42 16.63 -2.80 0.53
N THR A 43 17.59 -2.23 -0.18
CA THR A 43 19.02 -2.49 -0.01
C THR A 43 19.62 -1.43 0.92
N ARG A 44 20.92 -1.47 1.17
CA ARG A 44 21.60 -0.40 1.91
C ARG A 44 21.38 0.98 1.30
N HIS A 45 21.35 1.09 -0.04
CA HIS A 45 21.37 2.37 -0.75
C HIS A 45 20.14 2.64 -1.64
N HIS A 46 19.41 1.60 -2.02
CA HIS A 46 18.34 1.68 -3.01
C HIS A 46 17.09 0.92 -2.57
N MET A 47 15.98 1.17 -3.25
CA MET A 47 14.87 0.24 -3.31
C MET A 47 14.96 -0.53 -4.63
N ILE A 48 14.76 -1.84 -4.56
CA ILE A 48 14.80 -2.72 -5.72
C ILE A 48 13.41 -3.36 -5.89
N VAL A 49 12.95 -3.40 -7.15
CA VAL A 49 11.83 -4.23 -7.58
C VAL A 49 12.31 -5.09 -8.72
N VAL A 50 12.19 -6.41 -8.58
CA VAL A 50 12.46 -7.39 -9.64
C VAL A 50 11.14 -7.98 -10.08
N THR A 51 10.85 -7.94 -11.37
CA THR A 51 9.63 -8.51 -11.94
C THR A 51 9.73 -10.01 -12.19
N ASP A 52 8.59 -10.68 -12.45
CA ASP A 52 8.60 -12.11 -12.82
C ASP A 52 9.24 -12.36 -14.20
N ASP A 53 9.23 -11.37 -15.09
CA ASP A 53 9.92 -11.37 -16.38
C ASP A 53 11.37 -10.85 -16.29
N PHE A 54 11.92 -10.76 -15.07
CA PHE A 54 13.33 -10.43 -14.80
C PHE A 54 13.78 -9.06 -15.30
N TYR A 55 12.94 -8.04 -15.13
CA TYR A 55 13.35 -6.63 -15.16
C TYR A 55 13.61 -6.12 -13.75
N VAL A 56 14.56 -5.19 -13.62
CA VAL A 56 15.00 -4.62 -12.35
C VAL A 56 14.78 -3.12 -12.37
N PHE A 57 13.92 -2.64 -11.47
CA PHE A 57 13.89 -1.24 -11.08
C PHE A 57 14.84 -1.03 -9.91
N GLU A 58 15.76 -0.09 -10.05
CA GLU A 58 16.60 0.40 -8.97
C GLU A 58 16.37 1.89 -8.81
N VAL A 59 15.79 2.28 -7.68
CA VAL A 59 15.48 3.67 -7.35
C VAL A 59 16.08 4.05 -6.01
N GLY A 60 16.28 5.34 -5.77
CA GLY A 60 16.76 5.81 -4.47
C GLY A 60 15.81 5.42 -3.34
N ARG A 61 16.33 5.12 -2.14
CA ARG A 61 15.48 4.76 -0.97
C ARG A 61 14.42 5.83 -0.66
N ASN A 62 14.75 7.10 -0.88
CA ASN A 62 13.86 8.24 -0.70
C ASN A 62 12.66 8.28 -1.65
N LYS A 63 12.61 7.39 -2.64
CA LYS A 63 11.47 7.22 -3.56
C LYS A 63 10.36 6.37 -2.95
N MET A 64 10.66 5.62 -1.88
CA MET A 64 9.65 5.05 -1.01
C MET A 64 9.21 6.13 -0.01
N GLN A 65 8.05 6.76 -0.24
CA GLN A 65 7.55 7.84 0.61
C GLN A 65 6.61 7.26 1.67
N THR A 66 7.18 6.79 2.78
CA THR A 66 6.47 6.07 3.84
C THR A 66 5.41 6.90 4.59
N SER A 67 5.46 8.23 4.49
CA SER A 67 4.45 9.14 5.06
C SER A 67 3.14 9.18 4.27
N ILE A 68 3.19 8.94 2.97
CA ILE A 68 2.03 8.91 2.08
C ILE A 68 1.79 7.54 1.44
N HIS A 69 2.64 6.57 1.77
CA HIS A 69 2.58 5.16 1.37
C HIS A 69 2.57 4.95 -0.14
N ASN A 70 3.57 5.51 -0.82
CA ASN A 70 3.76 5.26 -2.24
C ASN A 70 5.23 4.97 -2.57
N LEU A 71 5.45 4.39 -3.74
CA LEU A 71 6.74 4.13 -4.34
C LEU A 71 6.79 4.78 -5.71
N TYR A 72 7.69 5.75 -5.88
CA TYR A 72 7.95 6.37 -7.17
C TYR A 72 9.02 5.59 -7.95
N LEU A 73 8.61 4.95 -9.04
CA LEU A 73 9.46 4.15 -9.91
C LEU A 73 10.02 5.01 -11.05
N ASP A 74 10.89 5.96 -10.72
CA ASP A 74 11.37 6.97 -11.68
C ASP A 74 12.57 6.55 -12.55
N ALA A 75 13.08 5.34 -12.31
CA ALA A 75 14.13 4.75 -13.12
C ALA A 75 13.56 3.90 -14.25
N LYS A 76 14.25 3.91 -15.40
CA LYS A 76 14.04 2.93 -16.46
C LYS A 76 14.36 1.52 -15.93
N PRO A 77 13.43 0.54 -16.00
CA PRO A 77 13.77 -0.84 -15.69
C PRO A 77 14.83 -1.38 -16.65
N LEU A 78 15.78 -2.13 -16.12
CA LEU A 78 16.80 -2.81 -16.91
C LEU A 78 16.57 -4.32 -16.87
N PRO A 79 16.74 -5.06 -17.98
CA PRO A 79 16.76 -6.51 -17.95
C PRO A 79 17.80 -7.02 -16.94
N LEU A 80 17.50 -8.10 -16.23
CA LEU A 80 18.41 -8.70 -15.25
C LEU A 80 19.77 -9.06 -15.86
N SER A 81 19.79 -9.43 -17.14
CA SER A 81 21.03 -9.71 -17.87
C SER A 81 21.93 -8.50 -18.07
N GLU A 82 21.35 -7.30 -18.16
CA GLU A 82 22.09 -6.06 -18.26
C GLU A 82 22.47 -5.54 -16.87
N LYS A 83 21.53 -5.57 -15.92
CA LYS A 83 21.74 -5.05 -14.58
C LYS A 83 22.68 -5.92 -13.74
N TYR A 84 22.50 -7.23 -13.79
CA TYR A 84 23.24 -8.24 -13.02
C TYR A 84 23.72 -9.37 -13.95
N PRO A 85 24.70 -9.10 -14.84
CA PRO A 85 25.14 -10.06 -15.85
C PRO A 85 25.70 -11.35 -15.25
N GLU A 86 26.41 -11.26 -14.12
CA GLU A 86 26.96 -12.43 -13.42
C GLU A 86 25.86 -13.37 -12.92
N LEU A 87 24.76 -12.83 -12.39
CA LEU A 87 23.59 -13.61 -11.96
C LEU A 87 22.89 -14.25 -13.17
N SER A 88 22.59 -13.46 -14.19
CA SER A 88 21.87 -13.95 -15.38
C SER A 88 22.68 -14.98 -16.19
N GLY A 89 23.99 -14.78 -16.28
CA GLY A 89 24.94 -15.67 -16.95
C GLY A 89 25.24 -16.96 -16.19
N ASN A 90 24.93 -17.00 -14.88
CA ASN A 90 25.20 -18.16 -14.04
C ASN A 90 24.39 -19.38 -14.48
N HIS A 91 25.09 -20.49 -14.69
CA HIS A 91 24.48 -21.75 -15.12
C HIS A 91 23.41 -22.24 -14.14
N ARG A 92 23.69 -22.20 -12.84
CA ARG A 92 22.77 -22.68 -11.80
C ARG A 92 21.53 -21.79 -11.72
N PHE A 93 21.69 -20.46 -11.81
CA PHE A 93 20.53 -19.57 -11.87
C PHE A 93 19.61 -19.92 -13.04
N ARG A 94 20.15 -20.12 -14.24
CA ARG A 94 19.36 -20.53 -15.42
C ARG A 94 18.61 -21.83 -15.20
N GLN A 95 19.20 -22.80 -14.48
CA GLN A 95 18.56 -24.07 -14.17
C GLN A 95 17.41 -23.94 -13.18
N ILE A 96 17.50 -23.03 -12.21
CA ILE A 96 16.47 -22.90 -11.15
C ILE A 96 15.35 -21.92 -11.50
N LYS A 97 15.42 -21.17 -12.61
CA LYS A 97 14.46 -20.09 -12.93
C LYS A 97 12.99 -20.52 -12.82
N SER A 98 12.64 -21.72 -13.28
CA SER A 98 11.28 -22.27 -13.20
C SER A 98 10.87 -22.76 -11.82
N ASP A 99 11.85 -22.99 -10.95
CA ASP A 99 11.71 -23.63 -9.64
C ASP A 99 11.87 -22.63 -8.49
N ILE A 100 12.10 -21.34 -8.81
CA ILE A 100 12.12 -20.25 -7.83
C ILE A 100 10.77 -20.26 -7.11
N TYR A 101 10.85 -20.40 -5.79
CA TYR A 101 9.71 -20.47 -4.90
C TYR A 101 9.52 -19.15 -4.15
N ASN A 102 10.58 -18.64 -3.54
CA ASN A 102 10.62 -17.29 -3.00
C ASN A 102 11.80 -16.52 -3.59
N ALA A 103 11.62 -15.22 -3.70
CA ALA A 103 12.65 -14.27 -4.03
C ALA A 103 12.45 -13.03 -3.17
N PHE A 104 13.52 -12.57 -2.54
CA PHE A 104 13.50 -11.52 -1.53
C PHE A 104 14.91 -10.95 -1.36
N ILE A 105 14.99 -9.80 -0.75
CA ILE A 105 16.24 -9.10 -0.43
C ILE A 105 16.56 -9.27 1.04
N VAL A 106 17.82 -9.59 1.32
CA VAL A 106 18.38 -9.66 2.67
C VAL A 106 19.63 -8.79 2.72
N ILE A 107 19.79 -8.03 3.79
CA ILE A 107 21.01 -7.25 4.04
C ILE A 107 21.81 -8.01 5.09
N ASP A 108 23.11 -8.15 4.92
CA ASP A 108 24.03 -8.60 5.97
C ASP A 108 25.22 -7.66 6.06
N ASP A 109 26.27 -8.02 6.80
CA ASP A 109 27.50 -7.21 6.90
C ASP A 109 28.29 -7.14 5.58
N ASP A 110 28.13 -8.15 4.73
CA ASP A 110 28.83 -8.27 3.44
C ASP A 110 28.19 -7.44 2.32
N GLY A 111 26.89 -7.14 2.40
CA GLY A 111 26.18 -6.32 1.42
C GLY A 111 24.67 -6.57 1.41
N SER A 112 24.03 -6.21 0.31
CA SER A 112 22.63 -6.48 0.03
C SER A 112 22.53 -7.62 -0.97
N TRP A 113 21.74 -8.63 -0.65
CA TRP A 113 21.65 -9.86 -1.41
C TRP A 113 20.27 -10.03 -1.99
N LEU A 114 20.21 -10.34 -3.28
CA LEU A 114 19.02 -10.87 -3.93
C LEU A 114 19.03 -12.40 -3.75
N CYS A 115 18.14 -12.88 -2.90
CA CYS A 115 18.05 -14.28 -2.50
C CYS A 115 16.91 -14.96 -3.24
N PHE A 116 17.18 -16.13 -3.80
CA PHE A 116 16.19 -17.01 -4.42
C PHE A 116 16.21 -18.34 -3.68
N THR A 117 15.06 -18.80 -3.22
CA THR A 117 14.90 -20.17 -2.73
C THR A 117 14.15 -21.00 -3.75
N THR A 118 14.46 -22.28 -3.80
CA THR A 118 13.76 -23.25 -4.66
C THR A 118 12.71 -24.02 -3.87
N LYS A 119 11.78 -24.64 -4.59
CA LYS A 119 10.77 -25.53 -3.99
C LYS A 119 11.44 -26.75 -3.32
N PRO A 120 10.77 -27.40 -2.34
CA PRO A 120 11.31 -28.58 -1.66
C PRO A 120 11.71 -29.74 -2.59
N ASP A 121 11.02 -29.89 -3.71
CA ASP A 121 11.21 -30.94 -4.72
C ASP A 121 12.22 -30.59 -5.82
N SER A 122 12.78 -29.37 -5.79
CA SER A 122 13.82 -28.96 -6.74
C SER A 122 15.11 -29.78 -6.55
N PRO A 123 15.74 -30.27 -7.65
CA PRO A 123 17.03 -30.97 -7.56
C PRO A 123 18.19 -30.05 -7.16
N TYR A 124 17.97 -28.73 -7.16
CA TYR A 124 18.99 -27.73 -6.86
C TYR A 124 18.53 -26.83 -5.70
N ASN A 125 19.45 -26.49 -4.79
CA ASN A 125 19.26 -25.34 -3.90
C ASN A 125 19.20 -24.05 -4.73
N GLY A 126 18.56 -23.02 -4.17
CA GLY A 126 18.49 -21.70 -4.75
C GLY A 126 19.84 -20.99 -4.89
N ILE A 127 19.79 -19.68 -5.11
CA ILE A 127 20.98 -18.86 -5.34
C ILE A 127 20.88 -17.54 -4.57
N ASN A 128 22.00 -17.07 -4.03
CA ASN A 128 22.09 -15.77 -3.37
C ASN A 128 23.09 -14.91 -4.14
N PHE A 129 22.67 -13.74 -4.59
CA PHE A 129 23.49 -12.83 -5.38
C PHE A 129 23.75 -11.54 -4.60
N ASN A 130 25.01 -11.24 -4.31
CA ASN A 130 25.42 -9.99 -3.68
C ASN A 130 25.45 -8.88 -4.73
N MET A 131 24.58 -7.89 -4.58
CA MET A 131 24.34 -6.86 -5.60
C MET A 131 25.49 -5.85 -5.69
N GLU A 132 26.20 -5.57 -4.60
CA GLU A 132 27.33 -4.63 -4.60
C GLU A 132 28.63 -5.28 -5.08
N LYS A 133 28.88 -6.53 -4.70
CA LYS A 133 30.11 -7.26 -5.04
C LYS A 133 29.99 -8.05 -6.35
N SER A 134 28.79 -8.17 -6.91
CA SER A 134 28.49 -9.03 -8.07
C SER A 134 28.98 -10.47 -7.89
N THR A 135 28.82 -11.01 -6.67
CA THR A 135 29.25 -12.37 -6.35
C THR A 135 28.06 -13.27 -6.06
N ILE A 136 28.24 -14.56 -6.33
CA ILE A 136 27.21 -15.58 -6.17
C ILE A 136 27.61 -16.52 -5.04
N SER A 137 26.63 -16.81 -4.19
CA SER A 137 26.70 -17.89 -3.22
C SER A 137 25.61 -18.92 -3.51
N GLU A 138 25.86 -20.17 -3.09
CA GLU A 138 24.79 -21.16 -3.04
C GLU A 138 23.68 -20.65 -2.10
N GLY A 139 22.45 -20.72 -2.56
CA GLY A 139 21.26 -20.33 -1.81
C GLY A 139 20.62 -21.52 -1.11
N TRP A 140 19.36 -21.35 -0.72
CA TRP A 140 18.66 -22.32 0.12
C TRP A 140 17.58 -23.06 -0.66
N SER A 141 17.35 -24.32 -0.30
CA SER A 141 16.10 -25.01 -0.64
C SER A 141 15.09 -24.72 0.46
N PHE A 142 13.86 -24.37 0.07
CA PHE A 142 12.80 -24.11 1.02
C PHE A 142 12.17 -25.45 1.44
N THR A 143 12.35 -25.83 2.70
CA THR A 143 11.92 -27.15 3.21
C THR A 143 10.68 -27.11 4.08
N ALA A 144 10.03 -25.95 4.25
CA ALA A 144 8.84 -25.87 5.07
C ALA A 144 7.69 -26.67 4.42
N PRO A 145 6.92 -27.43 5.21
CA PRO A 145 5.82 -28.25 4.68
C PRO A 145 4.62 -27.42 4.20
N TRP A 146 4.59 -26.13 4.55
CA TRP A 146 3.49 -25.21 4.24
C TRP A 146 3.92 -24.17 3.22
N LYS A 147 2.94 -23.58 2.52
CA LYS A 147 3.21 -22.47 1.61
C LYS A 147 3.52 -21.21 2.42
N GLU A 148 4.74 -20.67 2.26
CA GLU A 148 5.17 -19.44 2.96
C GLU A 148 5.67 -18.40 1.95
N VAL A 149 5.35 -17.14 2.23
CA VAL A 149 5.81 -15.97 1.50
C VAL A 149 6.91 -15.30 2.32
N LEU A 150 8.12 -15.26 1.78
CA LEU A 150 9.25 -14.60 2.42
C LEU A 150 9.28 -13.11 2.06
N ILE A 151 9.49 -12.27 3.07
CA ILE A 151 9.32 -10.82 3.04
C ILE A 151 10.60 -10.15 3.52
N SER A 152 11.09 -9.20 2.72
CA SER A 152 12.30 -8.45 3.04
C SER A 152 12.13 -7.55 4.25
N THR A 153 13.19 -7.42 5.03
CA THR A 153 13.34 -6.41 6.08
C THR A 153 14.71 -5.73 5.96
N THR A 154 14.87 -4.62 6.67
CA THR A 154 16.15 -3.92 6.80
C THR A 154 17.00 -4.43 7.97
N GLU A 155 16.45 -5.29 8.84
CA GLU A 155 17.21 -5.92 9.92
C GLU A 155 18.25 -6.91 9.33
N PRO A 156 19.56 -6.77 9.66
CA PRO A 156 20.60 -7.60 9.07
C PRO A 156 20.38 -9.10 9.30
N CYS A 157 20.55 -9.91 8.26
CA CYS A 157 20.39 -11.36 8.28
C CYS A 157 19.03 -11.88 8.76
N ASN A 158 18.00 -11.03 8.79
CA ASN A 158 16.63 -11.40 9.13
C ASN A 158 15.69 -11.17 7.93
N PHE A 159 14.55 -11.86 7.95
CA PHE A 159 13.44 -11.68 7.03
C PHE A 159 12.19 -12.31 7.63
N TYR A 160 11.01 -11.84 7.22
CA TYR A 160 9.75 -12.38 7.71
C TYR A 160 9.24 -13.50 6.82
N ALA A 161 8.47 -14.42 7.40
CA ALA A 161 7.70 -15.41 6.66
C ALA A 161 6.23 -15.28 7.04
N ILE A 162 5.37 -15.21 6.03
CA ILE A 162 3.92 -15.23 6.21
C ILE A 162 3.37 -16.54 5.66
N ARG A 163 2.45 -17.16 6.39
CA ARG A 163 1.79 -18.39 5.96
C ARG A 163 0.34 -18.45 6.36
N ARG A 164 -0.34 -19.43 5.76
CA ARG A 164 -1.63 -19.92 6.23
C ARG A 164 -1.49 -21.33 6.74
N HIS A 165 -1.88 -21.54 7.98
CA HIS A 165 -1.84 -22.85 8.62
C HIS A 165 -3.10 -23.02 9.46
N GLU A 166 -3.87 -24.08 9.21
CA GLU A 166 -5.13 -24.37 9.93
C GLU A 166 -6.11 -23.18 9.98
N GLY A 167 -6.24 -22.46 8.86
CA GLY A 167 -7.10 -21.28 8.74
C GLY A 167 -6.57 -20.02 9.43
N GLN A 168 -5.44 -20.08 10.13
CA GLN A 168 -4.78 -18.95 10.76
C GLN A 168 -3.89 -18.21 9.75
N PHE A 169 -3.84 -16.88 9.87
CA PHE A 169 -2.85 -16.05 9.20
C PHE A 169 -1.71 -15.80 10.17
N GLN A 170 -0.52 -16.29 9.83
CA GLN A 170 0.60 -16.29 10.76
C GLN A 170 1.83 -15.62 10.15
N ILE A 171 2.64 -15.00 11.01
CA ILE A 171 3.91 -14.38 10.68
C ILE A 171 4.99 -14.84 11.67
N CYS A 172 6.21 -15.05 11.19
CA CYS A 172 7.38 -15.24 12.05
C CYS A 172 8.62 -14.59 11.43
N THR A 173 9.70 -14.52 12.21
CA THR A 173 11.02 -14.11 11.73
C THR A 173 11.88 -15.33 11.43
N TYR A 174 12.49 -15.33 10.26
CA TYR A 174 13.62 -16.18 9.90
C TYR A 174 14.91 -15.39 9.98
N GLN A 175 16.00 -16.11 10.22
CA GLN A 175 17.35 -15.57 10.20
C GLN A 175 18.33 -16.49 9.48
N CYS A 176 19.45 -15.91 9.07
CA CYS A 176 20.62 -16.67 8.64
C CYS A 176 21.17 -17.53 9.79
N SER A 177 21.70 -18.72 9.47
CA SER A 177 22.35 -19.60 10.44
C SER A 177 23.75 -19.14 10.86
N LYS A 178 24.30 -18.14 10.16
CA LYS A 178 25.61 -17.50 10.38
C LYS A 178 25.48 -15.98 10.21
N SER A 179 26.53 -15.25 10.53
CA SER A 179 26.57 -13.78 10.48
C SER A 179 26.44 -13.23 9.05
N THR A 180 26.85 -13.99 8.04
CA THR A 180 26.72 -13.61 6.62
C THR A 180 25.99 -14.67 5.82
N ILE A 181 25.38 -14.24 4.72
CA ILE A 181 24.67 -15.11 3.78
C ILE A 181 25.63 -16.09 3.11
N LYS A 182 26.85 -15.64 2.80
CA LYS A 182 27.89 -16.47 2.18
C LYS A 182 28.26 -17.69 3.04
N GLU A 183 28.22 -17.54 4.36
CA GLU A 183 28.53 -18.61 5.31
C GLU A 183 27.30 -19.41 5.75
N SER A 184 26.11 -18.86 5.51
CA SER A 184 24.84 -19.43 5.95
C SER A 184 24.36 -20.53 4.99
N LYS A 185 24.57 -21.80 5.37
CA LYS A 185 24.10 -22.95 4.59
C LYS A 185 22.59 -23.20 4.68
N LYS A 186 21.91 -22.59 5.65
CA LYS A 186 20.48 -22.74 5.89
C LYS A 186 19.89 -21.47 6.50
N ILE A 187 18.60 -21.31 6.33
CA ILE A 187 17.79 -20.35 7.08
C ILE A 187 17.07 -21.08 8.21
N GLN A 188 16.80 -20.38 9.30
CA GLN A 188 16.14 -20.96 10.47
C GLN A 188 15.17 -19.96 11.07
N ASN A 189 14.11 -20.48 11.69
CA ASN A 189 13.18 -19.65 12.45
C ASN A 189 13.94 -19.06 13.64
N LYS A 190 13.80 -17.76 13.83
CA LYS A 190 14.23 -17.04 15.03
C LYS A 190 13.17 -17.15 16.11
N ASP A 191 11.91 -16.97 15.70
CA ASP A 191 10.74 -16.93 16.58
C ASP A 191 9.68 -17.95 16.17
N ASP A 192 8.80 -18.28 17.11
CA ASP A 192 7.58 -19.02 16.82
C ASP A 192 6.60 -18.20 15.97
N TYR A 193 5.73 -18.91 15.26
CA TYR A 193 4.68 -18.29 14.46
C TYR A 193 3.64 -17.57 15.33
N ARG A 194 3.42 -16.29 15.03
CA ARG A 194 2.43 -15.43 15.68
C ARG A 194 1.21 -15.27 14.80
N SER A 195 0.02 -15.41 15.37
CA SER A 195 -1.24 -15.29 14.64
C SER A 195 -1.67 -13.82 14.54
N ILE A 196 -2.10 -13.38 13.36
CA ILE A 196 -2.65 -12.04 13.15
C ILE A 196 -4.18 -12.13 13.04
N CYS A 197 -4.87 -11.41 13.90
CA CYS A 197 -6.33 -11.40 13.98
C CYS A 197 -6.86 -9.98 13.79
N TYR A 198 -8.08 -9.86 13.28
CA TYR A 198 -8.81 -8.60 13.38
C TYR A 198 -9.18 -8.30 14.83
N SER A 199 -9.27 -7.01 15.17
CA SER A 199 -9.83 -6.57 16.44
C SER A 199 -11.33 -6.87 16.49
N ASP A 200 -11.82 -7.45 17.58
CA ASP A 200 -13.23 -7.79 17.77
C ASP A 200 -14.16 -6.54 17.78
N GLU A 201 -13.59 -5.32 17.92
CA GLU A 201 -14.34 -4.06 18.05
C GLU A 201 -14.42 -3.19 16.77
N SER A 202 -13.86 -3.59 15.62
CA SER A 202 -13.93 -2.76 14.40
C SER A 202 -13.92 -3.54 13.09
N ASP A 203 -14.42 -2.88 12.03
CA ASP A 203 -14.04 -3.08 10.62
C ASP A 203 -12.61 -3.62 10.45
N ASP A 204 -12.34 -4.31 9.32
CA ASP A 204 -11.08 -4.93 8.85
C ASP A 204 -9.80 -4.02 8.82
N LYS A 205 -9.79 -2.93 9.58
CA LYS A 205 -8.81 -1.85 9.68
C LYS A 205 -7.96 -1.90 10.95
N MET A 206 -8.20 -2.80 11.89
CA MET A 206 -7.40 -2.93 13.12
C MET A 206 -7.03 -4.39 13.36
N ILE A 207 -5.79 -4.65 13.77
CA ILE A 207 -5.27 -6.01 14.00
C ILE A 207 -4.61 -6.16 15.37
N PHE A 208 -4.60 -7.40 15.87
CA PHE A 208 -3.74 -7.87 16.94
C PHE A 208 -2.77 -8.92 16.41
N ILE A 209 -1.54 -8.93 16.92
CA ILE A 209 -0.58 -10.02 16.71
C ILE A 209 -0.42 -10.75 18.04
N TYR A 210 -0.75 -12.04 18.06
CA TYR A 210 -0.67 -12.87 19.27
C TYR A 210 0.73 -13.50 19.38
N PRO A 211 1.54 -13.13 20.39
CA PRO A 211 2.93 -13.58 20.50
C PRO A 211 3.08 -15.08 20.76
N ASP A 212 2.06 -15.73 21.30
CA ASP A 212 2.08 -17.13 21.72
C ASP A 212 1.43 -18.08 20.70
N GLY A 213 1.23 -17.62 19.46
CA GLY A 213 0.66 -18.45 18.40
C GLY A 213 -0.76 -18.92 18.68
N ARG A 214 -1.46 -18.31 19.66
CA ARG A 214 -2.85 -18.63 19.98
C ARG A 214 -3.72 -18.53 18.73
N HIS A 215 -4.72 -19.40 18.66
CA HIS A 215 -5.71 -19.35 17.60
C HIS A 215 -6.50 -18.04 17.67
N CYS A 216 -6.50 -17.32 16.55
CA CYS A 216 -7.43 -16.24 16.29
C CYS A 216 -8.84 -16.79 16.19
N LYS A 217 -9.79 -16.13 16.86
CA LYS A 217 -11.22 -16.29 16.57
C LYS A 217 -11.56 -15.71 15.20
N ASN A 218 -11.01 -14.52 14.90
CA ASN A 218 -11.21 -13.79 13.66
C ASN A 218 -9.85 -13.59 12.95
N PRO A 219 -9.25 -14.64 12.38
CA PRO A 219 -7.97 -14.53 11.69
C PRO A 219 -8.10 -13.64 10.46
N VAL A 220 -7.06 -12.84 10.22
CA VAL A 220 -6.95 -12.02 9.01
C VAL A 220 -7.04 -12.87 7.75
N GLN A 221 -7.73 -12.36 6.71
CA GLN A 221 -7.97 -13.11 5.46
C GLN A 221 -7.24 -12.56 4.24
N TRP A 222 -6.15 -11.81 4.42
CA TRP A 222 -5.39 -11.24 3.31
C TRP A 222 -4.73 -12.31 2.42
N PRO A 223 -4.91 -12.27 1.09
CA PRO A 223 -4.25 -13.18 0.15
C PRO A 223 -2.87 -12.63 -0.24
N ILE A 224 -1.92 -12.67 0.71
CA ILE A 224 -0.58 -12.10 0.51
C ILE A 224 0.22 -12.90 -0.54
N LEU A 225 0.85 -12.16 -1.45
CA LEU A 225 1.66 -12.65 -2.55
C LEU A 225 3.14 -12.31 -2.35
N LYS A 226 3.41 -11.09 -1.87
CA LYS A 226 4.75 -10.55 -1.59
C LYS A 226 4.68 -9.49 -0.51
N GLY A 227 5.83 -8.98 -0.10
CA GLY A 227 5.90 -7.78 0.72
C GLY A 227 7.33 -7.42 1.09
N PHE A 228 7.45 -6.29 1.76
CA PHE A 228 8.71 -5.82 2.33
C PHE A 228 8.43 -4.91 3.53
N VAL A 229 9.47 -4.63 4.31
CA VAL A 229 9.47 -3.61 5.35
C VAL A 229 10.27 -2.40 4.91
N ALA A 230 9.72 -1.22 5.16
CA ALA A 230 10.40 0.06 4.98
C ALA A 230 10.03 1.06 6.07
N ASP A 231 11.05 1.69 6.66
CA ASP A 231 10.94 2.67 7.74
C ASP A 231 9.97 2.25 8.87
N GLY A 232 10.14 1.02 9.36
CA GLY A 232 9.32 0.49 10.47
C GLY A 232 7.87 0.18 10.09
N LYS A 233 7.58 -0.07 8.81
CA LYS A 233 6.24 -0.44 8.34
C LYS A 233 6.28 -1.64 7.42
N PHE A 234 5.33 -2.55 7.61
CA PHE A 234 5.04 -3.62 6.67
C PHE A 234 4.29 -3.08 5.45
N TYR A 235 4.67 -3.55 4.27
CA TYR A 235 3.95 -3.35 3.01
C TYR A 235 3.69 -4.73 2.40
N LEU A 236 2.49 -5.27 2.62
CA LEU A 236 2.13 -6.61 2.19
C LEU A 236 1.26 -6.56 0.94
N PHE A 237 1.79 -7.05 -0.16
CA PHE A 237 1.15 -7.06 -1.47
C PHE A 237 0.21 -8.26 -1.54
N GLY A 238 -1.10 -8.02 -1.44
CA GLY A 238 -2.13 -9.04 -1.62
C GLY A 238 -2.79 -8.97 -3.00
N LYS A 239 -3.66 -9.94 -3.32
CA LYS A 239 -4.36 -10.02 -4.62
C LYS A 239 -5.02 -8.70 -5.06
N ASN A 240 -5.65 -7.96 -4.13
CA ASN A 240 -6.45 -6.78 -4.46
C ASN A 240 -5.89 -5.48 -3.87
N PHE A 241 -5.16 -5.58 -2.75
CA PHE A 241 -4.71 -4.43 -1.99
C PHE A 241 -3.29 -4.65 -1.48
N ILE A 242 -2.62 -3.53 -1.23
CA ILE A 242 -1.42 -3.47 -0.41
C ILE A 242 -1.87 -3.13 1.02
N TYR A 243 -1.52 -3.99 1.96
CA TYR A 243 -1.81 -3.82 3.37
C TYR A 243 -0.60 -3.24 4.08
N THR A 244 -0.81 -2.12 4.76
CA THR A 244 0.25 -1.39 5.45
C THR A 244 -0.09 -1.22 6.92
N PHE A 245 0.84 -1.58 7.79
CA PHE A 245 0.74 -1.40 9.23
C PHE A 245 2.14 -1.29 9.84
N ASP A 246 2.20 -0.84 11.08
CA ASP A 246 3.46 -0.58 11.78
C ASP A 246 4.19 -1.89 12.14
N GLU A 247 5.51 -1.92 11.96
CA GLU A 247 6.35 -3.07 12.32
C GLU A 247 6.32 -3.34 13.82
N ASN A 248 6.07 -2.30 14.64
CA ASN A 248 5.86 -2.44 16.07
C ASN A 248 4.69 -3.36 16.42
N ALA A 249 3.73 -3.57 15.51
CA ALA A 249 2.68 -4.57 15.72
C ALA A 249 3.26 -5.97 15.95
N TYR A 250 4.40 -6.27 15.30
CA TYR A 250 5.15 -7.50 15.48
C TYR A 250 6.09 -7.39 16.68
N ASP A 251 6.98 -6.38 16.73
CA ASP A 251 8.03 -6.29 17.76
C ASP A 251 7.47 -6.13 19.18
N HIS A 252 6.40 -5.36 19.32
CA HIS A 252 5.70 -5.06 20.55
C HIS A 252 4.30 -5.70 20.56
N SER A 253 4.20 -6.90 20.00
CA SER A 253 2.94 -7.65 19.90
C SER A 253 2.30 -7.80 21.29
N SER A 254 1.10 -7.21 21.45
CA SER A 254 0.31 -7.29 22.67
C SER A 254 -1.15 -7.59 22.33
N THR A 255 -1.85 -8.26 23.24
CA THR A 255 -3.30 -8.52 23.10
C THR A 255 -4.17 -7.37 23.61
N ARG A 256 -3.55 -6.26 24.03
CA ARG A 256 -4.23 -5.13 24.68
C ARG A 256 -4.41 -3.94 23.75
N GLU A 257 -3.48 -3.74 22.83
CA GLU A 257 -3.49 -2.58 21.93
C GLU A 257 -3.51 -3.04 20.47
N PRO A 258 -4.60 -2.76 19.73
CA PRO A 258 -4.69 -3.10 18.33
C PRO A 258 -3.93 -2.07 17.48
N TYR A 259 -3.39 -2.54 16.36
CA TYR A 259 -2.65 -1.72 15.41
C TYR A 259 -3.51 -1.40 14.18
N PRO A 260 -3.53 -0.15 13.70
CA PRO A 260 -4.25 0.20 12.50
C PRO A 260 -3.59 -0.39 11.25
N VAL A 261 -4.44 -0.83 10.33
CA VAL A 261 -4.10 -1.31 9.00
C VAL A 261 -4.71 -0.38 7.98
N ARG A 262 -3.88 0.04 7.03
CA ARG A 262 -4.30 0.75 5.83
C ARG A 262 -4.33 -0.24 4.66
N SER A 263 -5.34 -0.12 3.82
CA SER A 263 -5.43 -0.86 2.56
C SER A 263 -5.43 0.13 1.40
N GLU A 264 -4.58 -0.14 0.43
CA GLU A 264 -4.35 0.74 -0.71
C GLU A 264 -4.38 -0.05 -2.01
N THR A 265 -4.84 0.60 -3.06
CA THR A 265 -4.82 0.04 -4.41
C THR A 265 -3.43 0.22 -5.03
N TYR A 266 -3.07 -0.66 -5.96
CA TYR A 266 -1.77 -0.65 -6.59
C TYR A 266 -1.50 0.63 -7.39
N ASP A 267 -2.52 1.20 -8.04
CA ASP A 267 -2.47 2.49 -8.75
C ASP A 267 -2.14 3.69 -7.84
N SER A 268 -2.51 3.60 -6.55
CA SER A 268 -2.23 4.64 -5.57
C SER A 268 -0.84 4.49 -4.93
N PHE A 269 -0.34 3.25 -4.89
CA PHE A 269 0.96 2.94 -4.32
C PHE A 269 2.10 3.13 -5.33
N PHE A 270 2.00 2.55 -6.53
CA PHE A 270 3.03 2.67 -7.56
C PHE A 270 2.82 3.93 -8.38
N ILE A 271 3.80 4.84 -8.36
CA ILE A 271 3.81 6.05 -9.18
C ILE A 271 4.85 5.87 -10.29
N CYS A 272 4.45 6.08 -11.54
CA CYS A 272 5.30 5.96 -12.72
C CYS A 272 5.60 7.34 -13.32
N PRO A 273 6.77 7.56 -13.96
CA PRO A 273 7.05 8.75 -14.76
C PRO A 273 5.93 9.02 -15.77
N GLY A 274 5.61 10.30 -15.98
CA GLY A 274 4.56 10.71 -16.92
C GLY A 274 3.12 10.46 -16.45
N LYS A 275 2.89 9.63 -15.42
CA LYS A 275 1.59 9.50 -14.76
C LYS A 275 1.48 10.51 -13.63
N ILE A 276 0.56 11.46 -13.79
CA ILE A 276 0.10 12.27 -12.65
C ILE A 276 -0.57 11.28 -11.69
N PRO A 277 -0.16 11.22 -10.40
CA PRO A 277 -0.85 10.40 -9.42
C PRO A 277 -2.35 10.67 -9.56
N ARG A 278 -3.17 9.64 -9.73
CA ARG A 278 -4.59 9.79 -9.45
C ARG A 278 -4.67 10.11 -7.97
N GLN A 279 -4.61 11.41 -7.63
CA GLN A 279 -5.10 11.86 -6.34
C GLN A 279 -6.44 11.19 -6.21
N LYS A 280 -6.63 10.42 -5.14
CA LYS A 280 -7.95 9.93 -4.74
C LYS A 280 -8.87 11.10 -4.95
N SER A 281 -9.66 11.05 -6.03
CA SER A 281 -10.76 11.96 -6.18
C SER A 281 -11.59 11.60 -4.98
N THR A 282 -11.53 12.45 -3.97
CA THR A 282 -12.42 12.44 -2.84
C THR A 282 -13.80 12.78 -3.41
N SER A 283 -14.36 11.86 -4.19
CA SER A 283 -15.70 11.92 -4.76
C SER A 283 -16.74 11.95 -3.64
N SER A 284 -16.33 11.63 -2.41
CA SER A 284 -17.08 11.87 -1.17
C SER A 284 -17.18 13.34 -0.76
N TRP A 285 -16.22 14.22 -1.09
CA TRP A 285 -16.28 15.64 -0.68
C TRP A 285 -17.12 16.49 -1.64
N VAL A 286 -17.15 16.16 -2.93
CA VAL A 286 -17.94 16.93 -3.93
C VAL A 286 -19.44 16.61 -3.84
N THR A 287 -19.80 15.38 -3.49
CA THR A 287 -21.20 14.99 -3.26
C THR A 287 -21.74 15.51 -1.93
N PHE A 288 -20.91 15.51 -0.87
CA PHE A 288 -21.29 16.14 0.40
C PHE A 288 -21.45 17.65 0.24
N ASN A 289 -20.55 18.32 -0.50
CA ASN A 289 -20.70 19.76 -0.80
C ASN A 289 -21.95 20.09 -1.62
N ARG A 290 -22.39 19.24 -2.56
CA ARG A 290 -23.63 19.50 -3.30
C ARG A 290 -24.87 19.36 -2.42
N LEU A 291 -24.94 18.31 -1.59
CA LEU A 291 -26.10 18.11 -0.70
C LEU A 291 -26.16 19.16 0.42
N THR A 292 -25.03 19.52 1.04
CA THR A 292 -25.00 20.57 2.08
C THR A 292 -25.35 21.94 1.52
N LEU A 293 -24.91 22.26 0.30
CA LEU A 293 -25.23 23.53 -0.36
C LEU A 293 -26.70 23.59 -0.79
N ILE A 294 -27.29 22.49 -1.26
CA ILE A 294 -28.73 22.39 -1.53
C ILE A 294 -29.54 22.57 -0.23
N MET A 295 -29.13 21.93 0.87
CA MET A 295 -29.80 22.07 2.16
C MET A 295 -29.70 23.50 2.73
N MET A 296 -28.54 24.14 2.61
CA MET A 296 -28.36 25.56 2.99
C MET A 296 -29.25 26.49 2.16
N MET A 297 -29.31 26.30 0.84
CA MET A 297 -30.18 27.10 -0.03
C MET A 297 -31.67 26.90 0.30
N ALA A 298 -32.10 25.67 0.61
CA ALA A 298 -33.46 25.38 1.02
C ALA A 298 -33.85 26.10 2.33
N ILE A 299 -32.95 26.11 3.32
CA ILE A 299 -33.16 26.82 4.60
C ILE A 299 -33.30 28.33 4.36
N ILE A 300 -32.46 28.92 3.51
CA ILE A 300 -32.53 30.36 3.17
C ILE A 300 -33.85 30.69 2.47
N ILE A 301 -34.30 29.86 1.52
CA ILE A 301 -35.58 30.07 0.81
C ILE A 301 -36.76 29.98 1.78
N ILE A 302 -36.78 28.98 2.67
CA ILE A 302 -37.84 28.84 3.68
C ILE A 302 -37.84 30.05 4.62
N GLY A 303 -36.68 30.50 5.07
CA GLY A 303 -36.55 31.71 5.89
C GLY A 303 -37.07 32.96 5.19
N PHE A 304 -36.80 33.11 3.89
CA PHE A 304 -37.30 34.22 3.09
C PHE A 304 -38.83 34.19 2.93
N ILE A 305 -39.41 33.00 2.69
CA ILE A 305 -40.87 32.83 2.60
C ILE A 305 -41.54 33.22 3.93
N ILE A 306 -40.99 32.79 5.07
CA ILE A 306 -41.50 33.15 6.40
C ILE A 306 -41.44 34.67 6.62
N LEU A 307 -40.31 35.30 6.25
CA LEU A 307 -40.15 36.75 6.38
C LEU A 307 -41.19 37.51 5.55
N VAL A 308 -41.40 37.11 4.30
CA VAL A 308 -42.41 37.70 3.41
C VAL A 308 -43.82 37.52 3.98
N ALA A 309 -44.15 36.33 4.49
CA ALA A 309 -45.45 36.08 5.13
C ALA A 309 -45.67 36.98 6.36
N LEU A 310 -44.66 37.17 7.20
CA LEU A 310 -44.73 38.06 8.37
C LEU A 310 -44.91 39.53 7.96
N LEU A 311 -44.25 39.99 6.88
CA LEU A 311 -44.42 41.33 6.34
C LEU A 311 -45.83 41.54 5.76
N ILE A 312 -46.37 40.54 5.06
CA ILE A 312 -47.75 40.56 4.56
C ILE A 312 -48.74 40.65 5.73
N VAL A 313 -48.60 39.81 6.75
CA VAL A 313 -49.47 39.84 7.95
C VAL A 313 -49.38 41.20 8.65
N LYS A 314 -48.18 41.76 8.79
CA LYS A 314 -47.97 43.09 9.37
C LYS A 314 -48.63 44.19 8.53
N SER A 315 -48.51 44.12 7.21
CA SER A 315 -49.16 45.08 6.29
C SER A 315 -50.69 45.02 6.35
N ILE A 316 -51.26 43.82 6.45
CA ILE A 316 -52.70 43.59 6.62
C ILE A 316 -53.17 44.10 8.00
N ALA A 317 -52.39 43.86 9.05
CA ALA A 317 -52.68 44.37 10.39
C ALA A 317 -52.66 45.91 10.44
N ILE A 318 -51.71 46.55 9.74
CA ILE A 318 -51.62 48.02 9.62
C ILE A 318 -52.78 48.58 8.80
N GLN A 319 -53.16 47.94 7.68
CA GLN A 319 -54.34 48.33 6.90
C GLN A 319 -55.63 48.17 7.70
N ARG A 320 -55.78 47.11 8.51
CA ARG A 320 -56.93 46.94 9.41
C ARG A 320 -56.97 48.01 10.49
N ARG A 321 -55.82 48.44 11.05
CA ARG A 321 -55.76 49.58 11.99
C ARG A 321 -56.13 50.91 11.31
N ARG A 322 -55.68 51.18 10.08
CA ARG A 322 -56.09 52.37 9.31
C ARG A 322 -57.59 52.38 8.97
N ARG A 323 -58.19 51.25 8.61
CA ARG A 323 -59.66 51.16 8.39
C ARG A 323 -60.48 51.40 9.65
N ARG A 324 -60.02 50.95 10.83
CA ARG A 324 -60.66 51.29 12.12
C ARG A 324 -60.51 52.77 12.49
N GLY A 325 -59.39 53.40 12.15
CA GLY A 325 -59.19 54.85 12.32
C GLY A 325 -60.13 55.70 11.45
N HIS A 326 -60.39 55.30 10.21
CA HIS A 326 -61.32 56.02 9.32
C HIS A 326 -62.80 55.88 9.73
N GLN A 327 -63.19 54.81 10.43
CA GLN A 327 -64.55 54.66 10.98
C GLN A 327 -64.80 55.55 12.21
N LEU A 328 -63.76 55.92 12.97
CA LEU A 328 -63.87 56.85 14.09
C LEU A 328 -63.97 58.31 13.62
N SER A 329 -63.32 58.68 12.51
CA SER A 329 -63.40 60.04 11.96
C SER A 329 -64.78 60.38 11.36
N TYR A 330 -65.52 59.40 10.84
CA TYR A 330 -66.92 59.61 10.39
C TYR A 330 -67.92 59.76 11.54
N ARG A 331 -67.55 59.38 12.77
CA ARG A 331 -68.41 59.54 13.96
C ARG A 331 -68.24 60.89 14.64
N THR A 332 -67.11 61.59 14.43
CA THR A 332 -66.84 62.90 15.05
C THR A 332 -67.43 64.08 14.27
N ILE A 333 -67.68 63.95 12.96
CA ILE A 333 -68.22 65.06 12.14
C ILE A 333 -69.76 65.22 12.31
N ARG A 334 -70.45 64.26 12.95
CA ARG A 334 -71.92 64.33 13.16
C ARG A 334 -72.33 64.87 14.54
N SER A 335 -71.39 65.40 15.33
CA SER A 335 -71.61 65.83 16.72
C SER A 335 -71.27 67.32 16.99
N THR A 336 -71.19 68.13 15.93
CA THR A 336 -71.07 69.59 16.03
C THR A 336 -72.06 70.20 15.06
N ASP A 337 -73.34 70.07 15.38
CA ASP A 337 -74.46 70.89 14.91
C ASP A 337 -75.66 70.50 15.77
N MET A 338 -75.72 71.07 16.97
CA MET A 338 -76.92 71.36 17.73
C MET A 338 -76.60 72.33 18.86
#